data_AF-A0A081D8A3-F1
#
_entry.id   AF-A0A081D8A3-F1
#
_cell.length_a   1.000
_cell.length_b   1.000
_cell.length_c   1.000
_cell.angle_alpha   90.00
_cell.angle_beta   90.00
_cell.angle_gamma   90.00
#
_symmetry.space_group_name_H-M   'P 1'
#
loop_
_entity.id
_entity.type
_entity.pdbx_description
1 polymer ?
#
loop_
_entity_poly.entity_id
_entity_poly.type
_entity_poly.pdbx_seq_one_letter_code
_entity_poly.pdbx_strand_id
1 'polypeptide(L)'
;MGELLSTKIVASYFNANEIPVDWMDARQLIKTDQKYRDAAVDWKKTEKLIINNCKGKLFLTQGFIGSDDNGFTTTLGREGSDYTAAILAYALDASHVTIWKDVPGVLNGDPRVFENTVLLEQISYREAIELAFYGASVIHPKTLQPLQGKQIELRVNSFLDPQSQGTVIKDGDALKPMTPCYIVRKNLVFLEISARDFSFIGEHNISDIFHQLSESKMEVGLLQNSAISFTICVEDKYGKLSELLDDLEARYKVNAVSDVSLYTIRHHSDNAIESIENGKEVLLRQRTQETLQLVVKG
;
A
#
# COMPACT_ATOMS: atom_id res chain seq x y z
N MET A 1 -12.84 -10.76 16.80
CA MET A 1 -13.25 -10.60 18.22
C MET A 1 -12.79 -9.25 18.80
N GLY A 2 -11.54 -8.82 18.56
CA GLY A 2 -11.03 -7.52 19.04
C GLY A 2 -11.90 -6.31 18.66
N GLU A 3 -12.18 -6.13 17.36
CA GLU A 3 -12.99 -5.01 16.86
C GLU A 3 -14.42 -4.95 17.45
N LEU A 4 -15.03 -6.13 17.69
CA LEU A 4 -16.36 -6.20 18.29
C LEU A 4 -16.34 -5.71 19.75
N LEU A 5 -15.30 -6.04 20.50
CA LEU A 5 -15.17 -5.62 21.90
C LEU A 5 -14.85 -4.12 21.98
N SER A 6 -13.89 -3.63 21.19
CA SER A 6 -13.48 -2.22 21.20
C SER A 6 -14.65 -1.30 20.89
N THR A 7 -15.39 -1.58 19.82
CA THR A 7 -16.55 -0.76 19.42
C THR A 7 -17.71 -0.85 20.41
N LYS A 8 -17.93 -1.97 21.09
CA LYS A 8 -18.94 -2.07 22.16
C LYS A 8 -18.59 -1.23 23.38
N ILE A 9 -17.31 -1.17 23.75
CA ILE A 9 -16.83 -0.31 24.84
C ILE A 9 -17.06 1.16 24.47
N VAL A 10 -16.68 1.57 23.26
CA VAL A 10 -16.87 2.95 22.78
C VAL A 10 -18.35 3.32 22.67
N ALA A 11 -19.21 2.42 22.15
CA ALA A 11 -20.66 2.65 22.13
C ALA A 11 -21.24 2.84 23.53
N SER A 12 -20.80 2.03 24.50
CA SER A 12 -21.23 2.14 25.89
C SER A 12 -20.80 3.47 26.49
N TYR A 13 -19.57 3.92 26.21
CA TYR A 13 -19.06 5.21 26.63
C TYR A 13 -19.86 6.38 26.05
N PHE A 14 -20.17 6.38 24.73
CA PHE A 14 -21.00 7.43 24.11
C PHE A 14 -22.38 7.51 24.75
N ASN A 15 -23.06 6.36 24.93
CA ASN A 15 -24.38 6.34 25.55
C ASN A 15 -24.34 6.79 27.03
N ALA A 16 -23.28 6.46 27.77
CA ALA A 16 -23.08 6.93 29.15
C ALA A 16 -22.84 8.45 29.25
N ASN A 17 -22.38 9.09 28.17
CA ASN A 17 -22.19 10.54 28.07
C ASN A 17 -23.32 11.23 27.30
N GLU A 18 -24.49 10.59 27.19
CA GLU A 18 -25.69 11.15 26.54
C GLU A 18 -25.46 11.51 25.05
N ILE A 19 -24.55 10.80 24.38
CA ILE A 19 -24.35 10.87 22.93
C ILE A 19 -25.00 9.63 22.31
N PRO A 20 -26.21 9.75 21.73
CA PRO A 20 -26.90 8.60 21.15
C PRO A 20 -26.13 8.04 19.97
N VAL A 21 -25.77 6.75 20.03
CA VAL A 21 -25.07 6.05 18.95
C VAL A 21 -25.67 4.69 18.67
N ASP A 22 -25.93 4.42 17.40
CA ASP A 22 -26.40 3.13 16.94
C ASP A 22 -25.19 2.23 16.68
N TRP A 23 -24.94 1.29 17.60
CA TRP A 23 -23.90 0.27 17.40
C TRP A 23 -24.39 -0.78 16.40
N MET A 24 -23.62 -0.99 15.34
CA MET A 24 -23.93 -1.96 14.29
C MET A 24 -22.80 -2.96 14.14
N ASP A 25 -23.16 -4.21 13.84
CA ASP A 25 -22.19 -5.24 13.52
C ASP A 25 -21.81 -5.16 12.04
N ALA A 26 -20.55 -4.86 11.74
CA ALA A 26 -20.06 -4.70 10.37
C ALA A 26 -20.33 -5.93 9.50
N ARG A 27 -20.43 -7.13 10.09
CA ARG A 27 -20.73 -8.37 9.37
C ARG A 27 -22.15 -8.40 8.81
N GLN A 28 -23.07 -7.62 9.37
CA GLN A 28 -24.42 -7.46 8.84
C GLN A 28 -24.48 -6.47 7.66
N LEU A 29 -23.44 -5.65 7.50
CA LEU A 29 -23.37 -4.61 6.47
C LEU A 29 -22.47 -5.02 5.30
N ILE A 30 -21.29 -5.58 5.59
CA ILE A 30 -20.25 -5.88 4.61
C ILE A 30 -20.29 -7.37 4.29
N LYS A 31 -20.61 -7.67 3.03
CA LYS A 31 -20.65 -9.03 2.48
C LYS A 31 -19.45 -9.28 1.59
N THR A 32 -18.86 -10.46 1.73
CA THR A 32 -17.63 -10.82 1.01
C THR A 32 -17.70 -12.22 0.41
N ASP A 33 -16.71 -12.57 -0.40
CA ASP A 33 -16.43 -13.95 -0.78
C ASP A 33 -15.82 -14.76 0.39
N GLN A 34 -15.44 -16.00 0.10
CA GLN A 34 -14.85 -16.96 1.06
C GLN A 34 -13.31 -16.93 1.04
N LYS A 35 -12.67 -15.94 0.44
CA LYS A 35 -11.20 -15.82 0.43
C LYS A 35 -10.73 -15.29 1.79
N TYR A 36 -10.74 -16.15 2.82
CA TYR A 36 -10.37 -15.78 4.18
C TYR A 36 -8.99 -15.08 4.23
N ARG A 37 -8.85 -14.11 5.15
CA ARG A 37 -7.67 -13.22 5.32
C ARG A 37 -7.52 -12.11 4.29
N ASP A 38 -8.16 -12.18 3.13
CA ASP A 38 -8.14 -11.12 2.11
C ASP A 38 -9.40 -11.19 1.24
N ALA A 39 -10.56 -11.12 1.92
CA ALA A 39 -11.83 -11.34 1.25
C ALA A 39 -12.19 -10.18 0.31
N ALA A 40 -12.78 -10.51 -0.84
CA ALA A 40 -13.28 -9.52 -1.79
C ALA A 40 -14.73 -9.13 -1.45
N VAL A 41 -15.05 -7.84 -1.55
CA VAL A 41 -16.37 -7.30 -1.19
C VAL A 41 -17.40 -7.57 -2.29
N ASP A 42 -18.56 -8.10 -1.93
CA ASP A 42 -19.77 -8.09 -2.78
C ASP A 42 -20.38 -6.68 -2.69
N TRP A 43 -19.92 -5.80 -3.58
CA TRP A 43 -20.31 -4.38 -3.57
C TRP A 43 -21.81 -4.18 -3.67
N LYS A 44 -22.50 -4.93 -4.54
CA LYS A 44 -23.94 -4.78 -4.76
C LYS A 44 -24.75 -5.13 -3.52
N LYS A 45 -24.44 -6.25 -2.85
CA LYS A 45 -25.11 -6.63 -1.61
C LYS A 45 -24.76 -5.67 -0.47
N THR A 46 -23.48 -5.35 -0.34
CA THR A 46 -22.95 -4.49 0.73
C THR A 46 -23.56 -3.08 0.68
N GLU A 47 -23.58 -2.45 -0.50
CA GLU A 47 -24.19 -1.12 -0.69
C GLU A 47 -25.67 -1.13 -0.33
N LYS A 48 -26.42 -2.13 -0.82
CA LYS A 48 -27.85 -2.30 -0.49
C LYS A 48 -28.07 -2.46 1.02
N LEU A 49 -27.23 -3.23 1.71
CA LEU A 49 -27.35 -3.44 3.15
C LEU A 49 -27.02 -2.15 3.93
N ILE A 50 -25.96 -1.44 3.55
CA ILE A 50 -25.57 -0.19 4.19
C ILE A 50 -26.68 0.86 4.03
N ILE A 51 -27.17 1.10 2.80
CA ILE A 51 -28.21 2.10 2.53
C ILE A 51 -29.51 1.80 3.31
N ASN A 52 -29.88 0.53 3.42
CA ASN A 52 -31.13 0.16 4.08
C ASN A 52 -31.06 0.26 5.62
N ASN A 53 -29.89 0.01 6.21
CA ASN A 53 -29.73 -0.07 7.65
C ASN A 53 -29.15 1.21 8.28
N CYS A 54 -28.35 2.00 7.55
CA CYS A 54 -27.68 3.19 8.07
C CYS A 54 -28.51 4.48 7.83
N LYS A 55 -29.65 4.64 8.51
CA LYS A 55 -30.59 5.80 8.35
C LYS A 55 -30.60 6.83 9.49
N GLY A 56 -29.78 6.63 10.51
CA GLY A 56 -29.67 7.38 11.74
C GLY A 56 -28.64 8.51 11.64
N LYS A 57 -28.44 9.23 12.74
CA LYS A 57 -27.54 10.40 12.78
C LYS A 57 -26.09 10.04 13.09
N LEU A 58 -25.87 9.02 13.92
CA LEU A 58 -24.54 8.58 14.33
C LEU A 58 -24.52 7.06 14.49
N PHE A 59 -23.60 6.44 13.78
CA PHE A 59 -23.38 5.00 13.79
C PHE A 59 -21.98 4.69 14.27
N LEU A 60 -21.85 3.59 15.00
CA LEU A 60 -20.56 3.02 15.35
C LEU A 60 -20.51 1.57 14.90
N THR A 61 -19.50 1.23 14.09
CA THR A 61 -19.30 -0.11 13.57
C THR A 61 -17.82 -0.47 13.58
N GLN A 62 -17.51 -1.73 13.30
CA GLN A 62 -16.16 -2.28 13.28
C GLN A 62 -15.47 -2.02 11.95
N GLY A 63 -14.15 -1.89 11.99
CA GLY A 63 -13.31 -2.03 10.79
C GLY A 63 -12.92 -3.48 10.54
N PHE A 64 -12.22 -3.73 9.42
CA PHE A 64 -11.49 -4.96 9.07
C PHE A 64 -12.34 -6.22 8.83
N ILE A 65 -13.55 -6.34 9.38
CA ILE A 65 -14.36 -7.55 9.37
C ILE A 65 -15.59 -7.46 8.45
N GLY A 66 -15.97 -8.59 7.87
CA GLY A 66 -17.20 -8.78 7.09
C GLY A 66 -17.79 -10.17 7.31
N SER A 67 -18.77 -10.57 6.50
CA SER A 67 -19.21 -11.96 6.45
C SER A 67 -19.46 -12.49 5.04
N ASP A 68 -19.28 -13.80 4.87
CA ASP A 68 -19.68 -14.49 3.65
C ASP A 68 -21.22 -14.69 3.58
N ASP A 69 -21.68 -15.32 2.49
CA ASP A 69 -23.10 -15.62 2.28
C ASP A 69 -23.67 -16.65 3.29
N ASN A 70 -22.81 -17.41 3.97
CA ASN A 70 -23.21 -18.35 5.03
C ASN A 70 -23.23 -17.69 6.43
N GLY A 71 -22.80 -16.42 6.53
CA GLY A 71 -22.69 -15.69 7.80
C GLY A 71 -21.39 -15.97 8.58
N PHE A 72 -20.42 -16.68 7.99
CA PHE A 72 -19.10 -16.84 8.59
C PHE A 72 -18.31 -15.54 8.51
N THR A 73 -17.56 -15.24 9.57
CA THR A 73 -16.77 -14.00 9.64
C THR A 73 -15.59 -14.08 8.69
N THR A 74 -15.43 -13.05 7.87
CA THR A 74 -14.29 -12.84 7.00
C THR A 74 -13.52 -11.58 7.41
N THR A 75 -12.33 -11.40 6.85
CA THR A 75 -11.48 -10.24 7.10
C THR A 75 -10.99 -9.67 5.78
N LEU A 76 -10.90 -8.35 5.71
CA LEU A 76 -10.63 -7.59 4.48
C LEU A 76 -9.14 -7.49 4.13
N GLY A 77 -8.26 -8.09 4.93
CA GLY A 77 -6.82 -8.09 4.72
C GLY A 77 -6.12 -6.85 5.24
N ARG A 78 -4.96 -6.56 4.66
CA ARG A 78 -4.09 -5.45 5.08
C ARG A 78 -4.86 -4.13 5.03
N GLU A 79 -4.73 -3.33 6.09
CA GLU A 79 -5.41 -2.04 6.25
C GLU A 79 -6.95 -2.14 6.10
N GLY A 80 -7.53 -3.27 6.49
CA GLY A 80 -8.96 -3.52 6.32
C GLY A 80 -9.87 -2.54 7.08
N SER A 81 -9.38 -1.87 8.14
CA SER A 81 -10.15 -0.82 8.83
C SER A 81 -10.26 0.45 7.98
N ASP A 82 -9.16 0.91 7.38
CA ASP A 82 -9.15 2.04 6.45
C ASP A 82 -10.05 1.72 5.23
N TYR A 83 -9.94 0.49 4.72
CA TYR A 83 -10.80 0.02 3.62
C TYR A 83 -12.29 -0.06 4.02
N THR A 84 -12.60 -0.44 5.26
CA THR A 84 -13.98 -0.43 5.77
C THR A 84 -14.57 0.96 5.76
N ALA A 85 -13.81 1.97 6.20
CA ALA A 85 -14.25 3.37 6.13
C ALA A 85 -14.54 3.78 4.69
N ALA A 86 -13.69 3.37 3.74
CA ALA A 86 -13.89 3.65 2.33
C ALA A 86 -15.12 2.95 1.72
N ILE A 87 -15.40 1.69 2.11
CA ILE A 87 -16.62 0.97 1.69
C ILE A 87 -17.88 1.69 2.18
N LEU A 88 -17.91 2.07 3.45
CA LEU A 88 -19.05 2.78 4.05
C LEU A 88 -19.27 4.13 3.37
N ALA A 89 -18.19 4.89 3.16
CA ALA A 89 -18.24 6.18 2.49
C ALA A 89 -18.73 6.07 1.05
N TYR A 90 -18.23 5.07 0.31
CA TYR A 90 -18.71 4.77 -1.03
C TYR A 90 -20.21 4.47 -1.02
N ALA A 91 -20.68 3.56 -0.16
CA ALA A 91 -22.08 3.15 -0.13
C ALA A 91 -23.05 4.25 0.34
N LEU A 92 -22.55 5.23 1.12
CA LEU A 92 -23.34 6.32 1.66
C LEU A 92 -23.21 7.64 0.89
N ASP A 93 -22.47 7.65 -0.23
CA ASP A 93 -22.14 8.88 -0.98
C ASP A 93 -21.58 9.98 -0.07
N ALA A 94 -20.65 9.60 0.82
CA ALA A 94 -20.09 10.53 1.81
C ALA A 94 -19.32 11.66 1.12
N SER A 95 -19.33 12.87 1.72
CA SER A 95 -18.54 13.99 1.20
C SER A 95 -17.04 13.79 1.39
N HIS A 96 -16.64 13.13 2.46
CA HIS A 96 -15.25 12.80 2.75
C HIS A 96 -15.12 11.66 3.76
N VAL A 97 -13.93 11.07 3.81
CA VAL A 97 -13.46 10.12 4.84
C VAL A 97 -12.32 10.76 5.59
N THR A 98 -12.23 10.55 6.90
CA THR A 98 -11.06 10.95 7.69
C THR A 98 -10.46 9.73 8.38
N ILE A 99 -9.18 9.50 8.14
CA ILE A 99 -8.37 8.50 8.82
C ILE A 99 -7.49 9.23 9.84
N TRP A 100 -7.66 8.84 11.10
CA TRP A 100 -6.91 9.41 12.21
C TRP A 100 -5.68 8.55 12.50
N LYS A 101 -4.49 9.15 12.43
CA LYS A 101 -3.20 8.49 12.67
C LYS A 101 -2.38 9.24 13.72
N ASP A 102 -1.27 8.65 14.15
CA ASP A 102 -0.28 9.22 15.08
C ASP A 102 0.73 10.14 14.37
N VAL A 103 0.49 10.45 13.09
CA VAL A 103 1.33 11.31 12.25
C VAL A 103 0.55 12.56 11.83
N PRO A 104 1.23 13.71 11.59
CA PRO A 104 0.57 14.94 11.15
C PRO A 104 -0.19 14.81 9.84
N GLY A 105 0.16 13.83 9.01
CA GLY A 105 -0.42 13.56 7.69
C GLY A 105 0.53 12.69 6.88
N VAL A 106 0.43 12.75 5.56
CA VAL A 106 1.37 12.11 4.65
C VAL A 106 2.57 13.03 4.46
N LEU A 107 3.76 12.52 4.78
CA LEU A 107 5.02 13.22 4.56
C LEU A 107 5.63 12.80 3.21
N ASN A 108 6.47 13.66 2.63
CA ASN A 108 7.22 13.33 1.41
C ASN A 108 8.34 12.29 1.63
N GLY A 109 8.50 11.75 2.82
CA GLY A 109 9.43 10.67 3.13
C GLY A 109 9.21 10.18 4.57
N ASP A 110 9.71 8.98 4.89
CA ASP A 110 9.67 8.48 6.27
C ASP A 110 10.64 9.30 7.15
N PRO A 111 10.16 10.04 8.17
CA PRO A 111 11.00 10.89 9.02
C PRO A 111 11.99 10.11 9.88
N ARG A 112 11.86 8.78 9.97
CA ARG A 112 12.83 7.90 10.62
C ARG A 112 14.04 7.60 9.73
N VAL A 113 13.93 7.88 8.43
CA VAL A 113 14.95 7.54 7.44
C VAL A 113 15.49 8.76 6.70
N PHE A 114 14.62 9.74 6.44
CA PHE A 114 14.98 10.97 5.73
C PHE A 114 14.86 12.17 6.67
N GLU A 115 15.86 13.05 6.63
CA GLU A 115 15.83 14.32 7.36
C GLU A 115 14.98 15.35 6.59
N ASN A 116 14.49 16.37 7.30
CA ASN A 116 13.76 17.50 6.72
C ASN A 116 12.51 17.11 5.90
N THR A 117 11.78 16.09 6.34
CA THR A 117 10.51 15.69 5.70
C THR A 117 9.48 16.81 5.74
N VAL A 118 8.76 16.97 4.64
CA VAL A 118 7.74 18.00 4.43
C VAL A 118 6.35 17.35 4.45
N LEU A 119 5.40 17.98 5.13
CA LEU A 119 3.99 17.61 5.08
C LEU A 119 3.42 17.91 3.69
N LEU A 120 2.82 16.90 3.08
CA LEU A 120 2.05 17.06 1.85
C LEU A 120 0.64 17.50 2.24
N GLU A 121 0.29 18.76 2.01
CA GLU A 121 -1.05 19.31 2.24
C GLU A 121 -2.10 18.62 1.36
N GLN A 122 -1.72 18.31 0.12
CA GLN A 122 -2.57 17.65 -0.86
C GLN A 122 -1.79 16.62 -1.68
N ILE A 123 -2.45 15.50 -2.00
CA ILE A 123 -1.93 14.48 -2.92
C ILE A 123 -3.05 14.06 -3.86
N SER A 124 -2.76 13.90 -5.16
CA SER A 124 -3.75 13.32 -6.07
C SER A 124 -3.97 11.83 -5.80
N TYR A 125 -5.14 11.29 -6.15
CA TYR A 125 -5.37 9.84 -6.07
C TYR A 125 -4.32 9.01 -6.80
N ARG A 126 -3.96 9.44 -8.02
CA ARG A 126 -2.92 8.79 -8.83
C ARG A 126 -1.57 8.78 -8.11
N GLU A 127 -1.17 9.93 -7.58
CA GLU A 127 0.10 10.04 -6.87
C GLU A 127 0.13 9.20 -5.59
N ALA A 128 -0.96 9.19 -4.82
CA ALA A 128 -1.06 8.36 -3.63
C ALA A 128 -0.93 6.86 -3.95
N ILE A 129 -1.52 6.41 -5.07
CA ILE A 129 -1.39 5.03 -5.55
C ILE A 129 0.05 4.72 -5.99
N GLU A 130 0.70 5.62 -6.73
CA GLU A 130 2.12 5.46 -7.13
C GLU A 130 3.04 5.38 -5.91
N LEU A 131 2.90 6.30 -4.95
CA LEU A 131 3.69 6.29 -3.72
C LEU A 131 3.49 4.97 -2.95
N ALA A 132 2.24 4.49 -2.84
CA ALA A 132 1.94 3.24 -2.17
C ALA A 132 2.51 2.02 -2.95
N PHE A 133 2.48 2.04 -4.27
CA PHE A 133 3.08 1.01 -5.13
C PHE A 133 4.59 0.88 -4.88
N TYR A 134 5.31 2.00 -4.75
CA TYR A 134 6.73 1.99 -4.44
C TYR A 134 7.07 1.66 -2.98
N GLY A 135 6.05 1.58 -2.10
CA GLY A 135 6.20 1.12 -0.72
C GLY A 135 6.00 2.18 0.36
N ALA A 136 5.48 3.37 0.02
CA ALA A 136 5.02 4.32 1.04
C ALA A 136 3.84 3.71 1.81
N SER A 137 3.91 3.69 3.14
CA SER A 137 3.04 2.85 3.98
C SER A 137 1.83 3.57 4.58
N VAL A 138 1.45 4.75 4.06
CA VAL A 138 0.45 5.57 4.76
C VAL A 138 -0.99 5.15 4.48
N ILE A 139 -1.35 4.88 3.22
CA ILE A 139 -2.69 4.42 2.82
C ILE A 139 -2.57 3.38 1.69
N HIS A 140 -3.20 2.23 1.87
CA HIS A 140 -3.21 1.15 0.89
C HIS A 140 -4.09 1.48 -0.34
N PRO A 141 -3.70 1.09 -1.57
CA PRO A 141 -4.49 1.37 -2.78
C PRO A 141 -5.93 0.82 -2.76
N LYS A 142 -6.15 -0.32 -2.07
CA LYS A 142 -7.48 -0.91 -1.85
C LYS A 142 -8.46 0.06 -1.19
N THR A 143 -7.97 0.95 -0.31
CA THR A 143 -8.75 2.01 0.34
C THR A 143 -9.04 3.17 -0.62
N LEU A 144 -8.08 3.53 -1.47
CA LEU A 144 -8.18 4.68 -2.38
C LEU A 144 -9.16 4.46 -3.53
N GLN A 145 -9.17 3.25 -4.10
CA GLN A 145 -9.96 2.91 -5.29
C GLN A 145 -11.46 3.27 -5.20
N PRO A 146 -12.22 2.84 -4.17
CA PRO A 146 -13.64 3.20 -4.07
C PRO A 146 -13.85 4.71 -3.88
N LEU A 147 -12.98 5.38 -3.13
CA LEU A 147 -13.09 6.83 -2.90
C LEU A 147 -12.85 7.62 -4.18
N GLN A 148 -11.83 7.24 -4.95
CA GLN A 148 -11.55 7.81 -6.27
C GLN A 148 -12.76 7.65 -7.21
N GLY A 149 -13.36 6.46 -7.24
CA GLY A 149 -14.51 6.16 -8.12
C GLY A 149 -15.75 7.03 -7.88
N LYS A 150 -15.87 7.64 -6.69
CA LYS A 150 -16.95 8.59 -6.34
C LYS A 150 -16.45 10.01 -6.03
N GLN A 151 -15.17 10.29 -6.27
CA GLN A 151 -14.53 11.58 -5.96
C GLN A 151 -14.73 12.03 -4.51
N ILE A 152 -14.82 11.08 -3.59
CA ILE A 152 -14.94 11.34 -2.15
C ILE A 152 -13.58 11.79 -1.64
N GLU A 153 -13.44 12.87 -0.88
CA GLU A 153 -12.12 13.27 -0.36
C GLU A 153 -11.65 12.30 0.75
N LEU A 154 -10.36 11.94 0.77
CA LEU A 154 -9.75 11.23 1.90
C LEU A 154 -8.83 12.17 2.69
N ARG A 155 -9.08 12.33 3.98
CA ARG A 155 -8.28 13.15 4.88
C ARG A 155 -7.46 12.27 5.81
N VAL A 156 -6.17 12.57 5.94
CA VAL A 156 -5.27 11.91 6.90
C VAL A 156 -4.89 12.94 7.94
N ASN A 157 -5.43 12.78 9.15
CA ASN A 157 -5.30 13.75 10.25
C ASN A 157 -4.62 13.11 11.46
N SER A 158 -3.98 13.95 12.28
CA SER A 158 -3.37 13.52 13.53
C SER A 158 -4.37 13.51 14.67
N PHE A 159 -4.48 12.41 15.41
CA PHE A 159 -5.19 12.42 16.70
C PHE A 159 -4.37 13.04 17.83
N LEU A 160 -3.07 13.29 17.63
CA LEU A 160 -2.21 14.01 18.58
C LEU A 160 -2.38 15.54 18.45
N ASP A 161 -2.71 16.02 17.25
CA ASP A 161 -3.08 17.41 16.99
C ASP A 161 -4.34 17.48 16.10
N PRO A 162 -5.54 17.36 16.69
CA PRO A 162 -6.79 17.30 15.94
C PRO A 162 -7.15 18.58 15.17
N GLN A 163 -6.48 19.70 15.46
CA GLN A 163 -6.70 20.98 14.78
C GLN A 163 -5.74 21.19 13.59
N SER A 164 -4.76 20.31 13.42
CA SER A 164 -3.87 20.31 12.25
C SER A 164 -4.67 20.10 10.96
N GLN A 165 -4.18 20.69 9.86
CA GLN A 165 -4.83 20.57 8.54
C GLN A 165 -4.74 19.16 7.95
N GLY A 166 -3.75 18.36 8.36
CA GLY A 166 -3.54 17.03 7.81
C GLY A 166 -3.09 17.03 6.35
N THR A 167 -3.36 15.91 5.69
CA THR A 167 -3.24 15.76 4.23
C THR A 167 -4.59 15.46 3.63
N VAL A 168 -4.93 16.11 2.51
CA VAL A 168 -6.12 15.80 1.71
C VAL A 168 -5.74 15.07 0.43
N ILE A 169 -6.28 13.88 0.24
CA ILE A 169 -6.17 13.08 -0.98
C ILE A 169 -7.45 13.27 -1.80
N LYS A 170 -7.32 13.82 -3.01
CA LYS A 170 -8.45 14.15 -3.90
C LYS A 170 -8.02 14.25 -5.37
N ASP A 171 -8.94 14.47 -6.30
CA ASP A 171 -8.59 14.76 -7.69
C ASP A 171 -7.95 16.16 -7.83
N GLY A 172 -7.09 16.33 -8.84
CA GLY A 172 -6.43 17.60 -9.16
C GLY A 172 -4.91 17.47 -9.24
N ASP A 173 -4.21 18.47 -8.69
CA ASP A 173 -2.75 18.54 -8.72
C ASP A 173 -2.09 17.33 -8.06
N ALA A 174 -0.98 16.87 -8.63
CA ALA A 174 -0.27 15.68 -8.17
C ALA A 174 0.12 15.78 -6.69
N LEU A 175 0.72 16.91 -6.29
CA LEU A 175 1.20 17.19 -4.94
C LEU A 175 1.08 18.68 -4.61
N LYS A 176 0.81 18.98 -3.34
CA LYS A 176 0.99 20.31 -2.77
C LYS A 176 1.65 20.20 -1.38
N PRO A 177 2.79 20.85 -1.14
CA PRO A 177 3.65 21.50 -2.14
C PRO A 177 4.24 20.48 -3.13
N MET A 178 4.63 20.95 -4.33
CA MET A 178 5.37 20.12 -5.28
C MET A 178 6.80 19.94 -4.77
N THR A 179 7.14 18.71 -4.35
CA THR A 179 8.44 18.38 -3.75
C THR A 179 8.82 16.93 -4.07
N PRO A 180 10.11 16.58 -4.15
CA PRO A 180 10.53 15.19 -4.28
C PRO A 180 9.98 14.34 -3.13
N CYS A 181 9.48 13.15 -3.46
CA CYS A 181 9.02 12.17 -2.48
C CYS A 181 9.95 10.96 -2.45
N TYR A 182 10.39 10.58 -1.25
CA TYR A 182 11.44 9.60 -1.01
C TYR A 182 10.90 8.34 -0.35
N ILE A 183 11.23 7.20 -0.94
CA ILE A 183 10.86 5.87 -0.43
C ILE A 183 12.11 5.01 -0.42
N VAL A 184 12.28 4.20 0.61
CA VAL A 184 13.35 3.19 0.66
C VAL A 184 12.83 1.86 1.16
N ARG A 185 13.16 0.81 0.42
CA ARG A 185 12.96 -0.58 0.83
C ARG A 185 14.33 -1.20 1.08
N LYS A 186 14.56 -1.68 2.31
CA LYS A 186 15.83 -2.27 2.76
C LYS A 186 15.74 -3.80 2.77
N ASN A 187 16.87 -4.47 2.97
CA ASN A 187 16.98 -5.92 3.11
C ASN A 187 16.42 -6.68 1.89
N LEU A 188 16.64 -6.13 0.70
CA LEU A 188 16.27 -6.79 -0.55
C LEU A 188 17.42 -7.65 -1.07
N VAL A 189 17.11 -8.45 -2.08
CA VAL A 189 18.08 -9.22 -2.85
C VAL A 189 18.04 -8.73 -4.29
N PHE A 190 19.20 -8.35 -4.82
CA PHE A 190 19.40 -8.02 -6.22
C PHE A 190 19.85 -9.28 -6.97
N LEU A 191 19.07 -9.72 -7.95
CA LEU A 191 19.36 -10.86 -8.79
C LEU A 191 19.60 -10.39 -10.22
N GLU A 192 20.74 -10.78 -10.78
CA GLU A 192 21.02 -10.68 -12.21
C GLU A 192 21.01 -12.08 -12.80
N ILE A 193 20.09 -12.32 -13.74
CA ILE A 193 19.81 -13.63 -14.33
C ILE A 193 20.14 -13.55 -15.83
N SER A 194 21.03 -14.40 -16.32
CA SER A 194 21.38 -14.46 -17.74
C SER A 194 21.32 -15.88 -18.28
N ALA A 195 21.19 -16.02 -19.60
CA ALA A 195 21.30 -17.33 -20.24
C ALA A 195 22.74 -17.88 -20.08
N ARG A 196 22.88 -19.20 -19.97
CA ARG A 196 24.20 -19.87 -19.83
C ARG A 196 25.01 -19.85 -21.12
N ASP A 197 24.34 -19.78 -22.27
CA ASP A 197 24.90 -19.84 -23.61
C ASP A 197 24.94 -18.46 -24.31
N PHE A 198 24.74 -17.37 -23.56
CA PHE A 198 24.64 -16.00 -24.08
C PHE A 198 23.49 -15.78 -25.09
N SER A 199 22.49 -16.68 -25.13
CA SER A 199 21.27 -16.44 -25.88
C SER A 199 20.48 -15.26 -25.30
N PHE A 200 19.58 -14.71 -26.12
CA PHE A 200 18.72 -13.61 -25.67
C PHE A 200 17.77 -14.07 -24.57
N ILE A 201 17.58 -13.23 -23.56
CA ILE A 201 16.52 -13.42 -22.57
C ILE A 201 15.20 -12.92 -23.16
N GLY A 202 14.44 -13.86 -23.70
CA GLY A 202 13.16 -13.60 -24.36
C GLY A 202 11.96 -13.80 -23.44
N GLU A 203 10.76 -13.67 -24.03
CA GLU A 203 9.48 -13.82 -23.34
C GLU A 203 9.35 -15.14 -22.56
N HIS A 204 9.79 -16.25 -23.16
CA HIS A 204 9.75 -17.57 -22.51
C HIS A 204 10.61 -17.64 -21.24
N ASN A 205 11.82 -17.06 -21.28
CA ASN A 205 12.71 -17.03 -20.11
C ASN A 205 12.11 -16.16 -19.00
N ILE A 206 11.58 -14.99 -19.36
CA ILE A 206 10.97 -14.07 -18.41
C ILE A 206 9.76 -14.73 -17.75
N SER A 207 8.89 -15.39 -18.52
CA SER A 207 7.74 -16.13 -17.99
C SER A 207 8.17 -17.22 -16.99
N ASP A 208 9.23 -17.96 -17.31
CA ASP A 208 9.78 -19.01 -16.43
C ASP A 208 10.35 -18.43 -15.12
N ILE A 209 11.14 -17.36 -15.22
CA ILE A 209 11.69 -16.65 -14.05
C ILE A 209 10.56 -16.13 -13.15
N PHE A 210 9.53 -15.49 -13.73
CA PHE A 210 8.39 -14.99 -12.94
C PHE A 210 7.59 -16.11 -12.29
N HIS A 211 7.45 -17.27 -12.94
CA HIS A 211 6.82 -18.43 -12.35
C HIS A 211 7.59 -18.90 -11.10
N GLN A 212 8.92 -19.01 -11.17
CA GLN A 212 9.76 -19.41 -10.03
C GLN A 212 9.70 -18.41 -8.87
N LEU A 213 9.70 -17.10 -9.17
CA LEU A 213 9.52 -16.05 -8.17
C LEU A 213 8.16 -16.18 -7.46
N SER A 214 7.10 -16.46 -8.22
CA SER A 214 5.74 -16.61 -7.68
C SER A 214 5.61 -17.83 -6.76
N GLU A 215 6.14 -18.99 -7.18
CA GLU A 215 6.18 -20.22 -6.36
C GLU A 215 6.97 -20.01 -5.06
N SER A 216 8.07 -19.26 -5.15
CA SER A 216 8.90 -18.87 -4.01
C SER A 216 8.31 -17.73 -3.17
N LYS A 217 7.15 -17.18 -3.56
CA LYS A 217 6.45 -16.06 -2.91
C LYS A 217 7.34 -14.82 -2.75
N MET A 218 8.20 -14.57 -3.73
CA MET A 218 9.04 -13.38 -3.77
C MET A 218 8.22 -12.16 -4.17
N GLU A 219 8.41 -11.06 -3.44
CA GLU A 219 7.81 -9.78 -3.80
C GLU A 219 8.79 -8.97 -4.65
N VAL A 220 8.46 -8.79 -5.93
CA VAL A 220 9.29 -8.04 -6.88
C VAL A 220 9.10 -6.54 -6.66
N GLY A 221 10.20 -5.80 -6.51
CA GLY A 221 10.20 -4.34 -6.33
C GLY A 221 10.69 -3.54 -7.53
N LEU A 222 11.66 -4.07 -8.27
CA LEU A 222 12.24 -3.45 -9.47
C LEU A 222 12.55 -4.54 -10.49
N LEU A 223 12.38 -4.21 -11.77
CA LEU A 223 12.66 -5.09 -12.90
C LEU A 223 13.31 -4.29 -14.03
N GLN A 224 14.36 -4.86 -14.61
CA GLN A 224 15.10 -4.29 -15.73
C GLN A 224 15.54 -5.42 -16.67
N ASN A 225 15.23 -5.26 -17.95
CA ASN A 225 15.61 -6.24 -18.98
C ASN A 225 16.69 -5.64 -19.90
N SER A 226 17.61 -6.48 -20.34
CA SER A 226 18.56 -6.21 -21.43
C SER A 226 18.42 -7.29 -22.51
N ALA A 227 19.27 -7.28 -23.54
CA ALA A 227 19.24 -8.36 -24.53
C ALA A 227 19.58 -9.72 -23.92
N ILE A 228 20.49 -9.77 -22.94
CA ILE A 228 21.12 -11.01 -22.45
C ILE A 228 20.94 -11.25 -20.96
N SER A 229 20.38 -10.29 -20.23
CA SER A 229 20.19 -10.36 -18.78
C SER A 229 18.86 -9.78 -18.35
N PHE A 230 18.32 -10.36 -17.29
CA PHE A 230 17.13 -9.91 -16.60
C PHE A 230 17.48 -9.67 -15.14
N THR A 231 17.30 -8.43 -14.70
CA THR A 231 17.70 -7.95 -13.40
C THR A 231 16.49 -7.61 -12.57
N ILE A 232 16.44 -8.09 -11.33
CA ILE A 232 15.32 -7.90 -10.43
C ILE A 232 15.78 -7.61 -8.99
N CYS A 233 15.03 -6.74 -8.30
CA CYS A 233 15.09 -6.62 -6.84
C CYS A 233 13.90 -7.33 -6.24
N VAL A 234 14.15 -8.25 -5.31
CA VAL A 234 13.11 -9.04 -4.65
C VAL A 234 13.23 -8.97 -3.13
N GLU A 235 12.12 -9.09 -2.44
CA GLU A 235 12.06 -9.23 -0.99
C GLU A 235 11.74 -10.68 -0.61
N ASP A 236 12.63 -11.31 0.17
CA ASP A 236 12.44 -12.66 0.68
C ASP A 236 11.80 -12.64 2.08
N LYS A 237 10.47 -12.46 2.11
CA LYS A 237 9.71 -12.40 3.36
C LYS A 237 9.62 -13.74 4.09
N TYR A 238 9.84 -14.86 3.38
CA TYR A 238 9.56 -16.21 3.89
C TYR A 238 10.81 -17.09 4.01
N GLY A 239 12.00 -16.55 3.74
CA GLY A 239 13.27 -17.28 3.84
C GLY A 239 13.44 -18.33 2.74
N LYS A 240 12.95 -18.06 1.53
CA LYS A 240 12.94 -18.97 0.37
C LYS A 240 14.03 -18.67 -0.66
N LEU A 241 14.95 -17.76 -0.38
CA LEU A 241 15.98 -17.36 -1.33
C LEU A 241 16.84 -18.54 -1.80
N SER A 242 17.25 -19.44 -0.90
CA SER A 242 18.09 -20.60 -1.29
C SER A 242 17.36 -21.54 -2.25
N GLU A 243 16.09 -21.85 -1.97
CA GLU A 243 15.25 -22.68 -2.86
C GLU A 243 15.15 -22.05 -4.25
N LEU A 244 14.90 -20.74 -4.31
CA LEU A 244 14.80 -20.00 -5.56
C LEU A 244 16.12 -20.01 -6.35
N LEU A 245 17.26 -19.81 -5.67
CA LEU A 245 18.57 -19.79 -6.32
C LEU A 245 18.91 -21.16 -6.90
N ASP A 246 18.68 -22.25 -6.17
CA ASP A 246 18.90 -23.62 -6.67
C ASP A 246 18.07 -23.88 -7.95
N ASP A 247 16.80 -23.47 -7.93
CA ASP A 247 15.86 -23.63 -9.04
C ASP A 247 16.23 -22.78 -10.28
N LEU A 248 16.68 -21.54 -10.06
CA LEU A 248 17.11 -20.65 -11.15
C LEU A 248 18.46 -21.10 -11.71
N GLU A 249 19.42 -21.42 -10.85
CA GLU A 249 20.76 -21.82 -11.26
C GLU A 249 20.75 -23.11 -12.06
N ALA A 250 19.77 -24.00 -11.92
CA ALA A 250 19.63 -25.18 -12.77
C ALA A 250 19.55 -24.85 -14.28
N ARG A 251 18.95 -23.70 -14.64
CA ARG A 251 18.71 -23.29 -16.03
C ARG A 251 19.50 -22.05 -16.47
N TYR A 252 19.76 -21.15 -15.54
CA TYR A 252 20.35 -19.84 -15.81
C TYR A 252 21.73 -19.71 -15.16
N LYS A 253 22.43 -18.63 -15.51
CA LYS A 253 23.52 -18.11 -14.70
C LYS A 253 22.93 -17.02 -13.82
N VAL A 254 23.13 -17.12 -12.52
CA VAL A 254 22.55 -16.19 -11.54
C VAL A 254 23.70 -15.53 -10.77
N ASN A 255 23.61 -14.22 -10.59
CA ASN A 255 24.43 -13.47 -9.65
C ASN A 255 23.50 -12.81 -8.63
N ALA A 256 23.73 -13.07 -7.35
CA ALA A 256 22.88 -12.61 -6.27
C ALA A 256 23.67 -11.72 -5.30
N VAL A 257 23.15 -10.52 -5.04
CA VAL A 257 23.67 -9.60 -4.03
C VAL A 257 22.58 -9.40 -2.99
N SER A 258 22.82 -9.92 -1.79
CA SER A 258 21.92 -9.71 -0.64
C SER A 258 22.21 -8.39 0.05
N ASP A 259 21.30 -7.98 0.93
CA ASP A 259 21.40 -6.73 1.70
C ASP A 259 21.53 -5.51 0.78
N VAL A 260 20.59 -5.36 -0.15
CA VAL A 260 20.49 -4.16 -0.98
C VAL A 260 19.31 -3.29 -0.53
N SER A 261 19.46 -1.98 -0.74
CA SER A 261 18.41 -0.99 -0.54
C SER A 261 17.94 -0.47 -1.89
N LEU A 262 16.63 -0.49 -2.12
CA LEU A 262 15.97 0.14 -3.25
C LEU A 262 15.45 1.50 -2.81
N TYR A 263 16.09 2.57 -3.27
CA TYR A 263 15.61 3.94 -3.13
C TYR A 263 14.73 4.29 -4.32
N THR A 264 13.60 4.94 -4.06
CA THR A 264 12.73 5.54 -5.09
C THR A 264 12.53 7.01 -4.77
N ILE A 265 12.74 7.87 -5.75
CA ILE A 265 12.46 9.31 -5.70
C ILE A 265 11.40 9.62 -6.75
N ARG A 266 10.19 9.97 -6.32
CA ARG A 266 9.15 10.57 -7.18
C ARG A 266 9.37 12.08 -7.25
N HIS A 267 9.05 12.71 -8.38
CA HIS A 267 9.24 14.16 -8.61
C HIS A 267 10.68 14.61 -8.31
N HIS A 268 11.65 13.83 -8.79
CA HIS A 268 13.07 14.02 -8.50
C HIS A 268 13.60 15.34 -9.05
N SER A 269 14.59 15.89 -8.33
CA SER A 269 15.42 17.02 -8.74
C SER A 269 16.89 16.63 -8.62
N ASP A 270 17.80 17.30 -9.32
CA ASP A 270 19.22 16.93 -9.30
C ASP A 270 19.79 16.91 -7.87
N ASN A 271 19.41 17.88 -7.03
CA ASN A 271 19.77 17.91 -5.60
C ASN A 271 19.25 16.68 -4.82
N ALA A 272 18.03 16.24 -5.10
CA ALA A 272 17.44 15.06 -4.46
C ALA A 272 18.20 13.77 -4.83
N ILE A 273 18.64 13.66 -6.09
CA ILE A 273 19.44 12.52 -6.55
C ILE A 273 20.79 12.48 -5.82
N GLU A 274 21.50 13.61 -5.81
CA GLU A 274 22.83 13.71 -5.17
C GLU A 274 22.79 13.34 -3.69
N SER A 275 21.72 13.74 -2.98
CA SER A 275 21.53 13.43 -1.55
C SER A 275 21.47 11.93 -1.26
N ILE A 276 21.04 11.10 -2.21
CA ILE A 276 20.94 9.65 -2.03
C ILE A 276 22.21 8.95 -2.51
N GLU A 277 22.80 9.41 -3.60
CA GLU A 277 23.93 8.73 -4.25
C GLU A 277 25.27 8.95 -3.56
N ASN A 278 25.44 10.08 -2.87
CA ASN A 278 26.73 10.44 -2.32
C ASN A 278 27.26 9.40 -1.32
N GLY A 279 28.42 8.82 -1.64
CA GLY A 279 29.10 7.82 -0.80
C GLY A 279 28.55 6.39 -0.90
N LYS A 280 27.68 6.08 -1.87
CA LYS A 280 27.04 4.76 -1.99
C LYS A 280 27.46 4.00 -3.26
N GLU A 281 27.59 2.67 -3.15
CA GLU A 281 27.82 1.79 -4.29
C GLU A 281 26.49 1.49 -5.00
N VAL A 282 26.24 2.15 -6.13
CA VAL A 282 25.02 1.99 -6.93
C VAL A 282 25.17 0.79 -7.87
N LEU A 283 24.33 -0.22 -7.68
CA LEU A 283 24.28 -1.44 -8.51
C LEU A 283 23.44 -1.23 -9.77
N LEU A 284 22.34 -0.48 -9.66
CA LEU A 284 21.43 -0.21 -10.78
C LEU A 284 20.76 1.15 -10.62
N ARG A 285 20.60 1.85 -11.75
CA ARG A 285 19.87 3.11 -11.87
C ARG A 285 18.81 3.01 -12.96
N GLN A 286 17.56 3.33 -12.61
CA GLN A 286 16.45 3.44 -13.58
C GLN A 286 15.78 4.80 -13.43
N ARG A 287 15.63 5.53 -14.54
CA ARG A 287 15.04 6.87 -14.56
C ARG A 287 13.91 6.95 -15.59
N THR A 288 12.76 7.45 -15.15
CA THR A 288 11.65 7.90 -15.99
C THR A 288 11.48 9.41 -15.85
N GLN A 289 10.42 9.97 -16.45
CA GLN A 289 10.15 11.40 -16.37
C GLN A 289 9.89 11.89 -14.94
N GLU A 290 9.21 11.08 -14.12
CA GLU A 290 8.77 11.47 -12.77
C GLU A 290 9.39 10.61 -11.67
N THR A 291 10.19 9.60 -12.01
CA THR A 291 10.68 8.63 -11.01
C THR A 291 12.13 8.26 -11.27
N LEU A 292 12.93 8.28 -10.20
CA LEU A 292 14.25 7.69 -10.16
C LEU A 292 14.23 6.52 -9.18
N GLN A 293 14.75 5.37 -9.59
CA GLN A 293 15.02 4.24 -8.72
C GLN A 293 16.50 3.90 -8.72
N LEU A 294 17.04 3.67 -7.53
CA LEU A 294 18.44 3.34 -7.29
C LEU A 294 18.52 2.09 -6.43
N VAL A 295 19.19 1.06 -6.94
CA VAL A 295 19.59 -0.10 -6.15
C VAL A 295 20.97 0.15 -5.63
N VAL A 296 21.10 0.14 -4.32
CA VAL A 296 22.32 0.45 -3.60
C VAL A 296 22.69 -0.71 -2.70
N LYS A 297 23.96 -1.05 -2.66
CA LYS A 297 24.47 -2.07 -1.73
C LYS A 297 24.40 -1.54 -0.28
N GLY A 298 23.85 -2.36 0.62
CA GLY A 298 23.68 -2.07 2.05
C GLY A 298 24.99 -2.01 2.83
#